data_AF-A0A6I4V129-F1
#
_entry.id   AF-A0A6I4V129-F1
#
_cell.length_a   1.000
_cell.length_b   1.000
_cell.length_c   1.000
_cell.angle_alpha   90.00
_cell.angle_beta   90.00
_cell.angle_gamma   90.00
#
_symmetry.space_group_name_H-M   'P 1'
#
loop_
_entity.id
_entity.type
_entity.pdbx_description
1 polymer ?
#
loop_
_entity_poly.entity_id
_entity_poly.type
_entity_poly.pdbx_seq_one_letter_code
_entity_poly.pdbx_strand_id
1 'polypeptide(L)'
;MTYQADKAPRIIAGGAALAVVGLFLLILIQSVGPYFYEKFQRYRLELCEKKHRVRADAWKPIFGFDMGGRYITGDTPESRALIDCIVGSQSVRHLNAPKYGDRASAQPVLSITHSAFENGFDFAYYEGDPG
;
A
#
# COMPACT_ATOMS: atom_id res chain seq x y z
N MET A 1 -14.25 -56.82 35.32
CA MET A 1 -13.38 -56.10 34.36
C MET A 1 -13.99 -54.72 34.16
N THR A 2 -13.47 -53.71 34.84
CA THR A 2 -14.02 -52.35 34.82
C THR A 2 -13.33 -51.59 33.69
N TYR A 3 -14.12 -51.19 32.69
CA TYR A 3 -13.69 -50.43 31.54
C TYR A 3 -13.07 -49.10 32.02
N GLN A 4 -11.75 -48.95 31.89
CA GLN A 4 -11.10 -47.65 32.06
C GLN A 4 -11.61 -46.76 30.94
N ALA A 5 -12.39 -45.74 31.29
CA ALA A 5 -12.65 -44.64 30.37
C ALA A 5 -11.31 -43.94 30.10
N ASP A 6 -10.76 -44.20 28.91
CA ASP A 6 -9.59 -43.53 28.37
C ASP A 6 -9.69 -42.02 28.62
N LYS A 7 -8.73 -41.49 29.39
CA LYS A 7 -8.59 -40.05 29.67
C LYS A 7 -8.07 -39.29 28.45
N ALA A 8 -8.57 -39.60 27.27
CA ALA A 8 -8.25 -38.93 26.02
C ALA A 8 -9.22 -37.83 25.53
N PRO A 9 -10.16 -37.22 26.31
CA PRO A 9 -11.03 -36.19 25.72
C PRO A 9 -10.59 -34.74 25.93
N ARG A 10 -9.74 -34.43 26.92
CA ARG A 10 -9.44 -33.01 27.27
C ARG A 10 -8.28 -32.39 26.49
N ILE A 11 -7.24 -33.15 26.19
CA ILE A 11 -6.05 -32.64 25.49
C ILE A 11 -6.36 -32.40 24.01
N ILE A 12 -7.11 -33.32 23.39
CA ILE A 12 -7.53 -33.22 21.98
C ILE A 12 -8.55 -32.07 21.80
N ALA A 13 -9.52 -31.93 22.73
CA ALA A 13 -10.48 -30.83 22.69
C ALA A 13 -9.82 -29.46 22.96
N GLY A 14 -8.85 -29.39 23.88
CA GLY A 14 -8.07 -28.17 24.13
C GLY A 14 -7.21 -27.75 22.93
N GLY A 15 -6.60 -28.72 22.24
CA GLY A 15 -5.85 -28.49 21.00
C GLY A 15 -6.73 -28.03 19.85
N ALA A 16 -7.91 -28.62 19.69
CA ALA A 16 -8.87 -28.21 18.67
C ALA A 16 -9.40 -26.79 18.91
N ALA A 17 -9.69 -26.41 20.16
CA ALA A 17 -10.12 -25.05 20.50
C ALA A 17 -9.02 -24.01 20.21
N LEU A 18 -7.75 -24.31 20.55
CA LEU A 18 -6.61 -23.44 20.22
C LEU A 18 -6.43 -23.29 18.70
N ALA A 19 -6.57 -24.37 17.94
CA ALA A 19 -6.47 -24.33 16.48
C ALA A 19 -7.58 -23.47 15.86
N VAL A 20 -8.83 -23.59 16.34
CA VAL A 20 -9.96 -22.79 15.85
C VAL A 20 -9.78 -21.30 16.20
N VAL A 21 -9.36 -20.98 17.43
CA VAL A 21 -9.08 -19.59 17.84
C VAL A 21 -7.92 -19.00 17.04
N GLY A 22 -6.83 -19.77 16.83
CA GLY A 22 -5.70 -19.36 16.01
C GLY A 22 -6.10 -19.10 14.56
N LEU A 23 -6.92 -19.98 13.97
CA LEU A 23 -7.45 -19.81 12.61
C LEU A 23 -8.32 -18.55 12.52
N PHE A 24 -9.19 -18.31 13.50
CA PHE A 24 -10.04 -17.11 13.53
C PHE A 24 -9.22 -15.82 13.61
N LEU A 25 -8.19 -15.78 14.47
CA LEU A 25 -7.27 -14.65 14.56
C LEU A 25 -6.52 -14.43 13.24
N LEU A 26 -6.09 -15.50 12.59
CA LEU A 26 -5.36 -15.43 11.33
C LEU A 26 -6.25 -14.88 10.21
N ILE A 27 -7.50 -15.35 10.13
CA ILE A 27 -8.51 -14.80 9.20
C ILE A 27 -8.78 -13.33 9.49
N LEU A 28 -8.97 -12.94 10.75
CA LEU A 28 -9.17 -11.55 11.13
C LEU A 28 -7.99 -10.67 10.70
N ILE A 29 -6.76 -11.10 10.94
CA ILE A 29 -5.56 -10.36 10.52
C ILE A 29 -5.49 -10.23 9.01
N GLN A 30 -5.77 -11.30 8.25
CA GLN A 30 -5.77 -11.25 6.78
C GLN A 30 -6.91 -10.39 6.21
N SER A 31 -8.04 -10.28 6.91
CA SER A 31 -9.19 -9.48 6.46
C SER A 31 -9.03 -8.01 6.81
N VAL A 32 -8.49 -7.74 8.01
CA VAL A 32 -8.42 -6.39 8.60
C VAL A 32 -7.10 -5.71 8.26
N GLY A 33 -6.00 -6.46 8.18
CA GLY A 33 -4.67 -5.95 7.85
C GLY A 33 -4.63 -5.11 6.57
N PRO A 34 -5.21 -5.57 5.44
CA PRO A 34 -5.22 -4.79 4.20
C PRO A 34 -5.97 -3.46 4.35
N TYR A 35 -7.13 -3.44 5.02
CA TYR A 35 -7.89 -2.20 5.26
C TYR A 35 -7.10 -1.19 6.11
N PHE A 36 -6.44 -1.65 7.17
CA PHE A 36 -5.59 -0.77 7.99
C PHE A 36 -4.37 -0.28 7.22
N TYR A 37 -3.80 -1.13 6.36
CA TYR A 37 -2.66 -0.75 5.52
C TYR A 37 -3.04 0.33 4.50
N GLU A 38 -4.17 0.18 3.80
CA GLU A 38 -4.69 1.23 2.91
C GLU A 38 -4.92 2.55 3.67
N LYS A 39 -5.57 2.47 4.84
CA LYS A 39 -5.86 3.65 5.65
C LYS A 39 -4.59 4.34 6.13
N PHE A 40 -3.57 3.57 6.48
CA PHE A 40 -2.25 4.07 6.88
C PHE A 40 -1.53 4.76 5.71
N GLN A 41 -1.51 4.14 4.53
CA GLN A 41 -0.92 4.75 3.32
C GLN A 41 -1.62 6.07 2.96
N ARG A 42 -2.96 6.10 3.01
CA ARG A 42 -3.75 7.32 2.77
C ARG A 42 -3.40 8.42 3.76
N TYR A 43 -3.35 8.09 5.06
CA TYR A 43 -2.99 9.04 6.11
C TYR A 43 -1.58 9.63 5.90
N ARG A 44 -0.58 8.82 5.55
CA ARG A 44 0.79 9.29 5.30
C ARG A 44 0.85 10.25 4.11
N LEU A 45 0.10 9.95 3.06
CA LEU A 45 0.00 10.80 1.88
C LEU A 45 -0.66 12.14 2.22
N GLU A 46 -1.80 12.15 2.92
CA GLU A 46 -2.48 13.38 3.36
C GLU A 46 -1.56 14.25 4.24
N LEU A 47 -0.72 13.62 5.07
CA LEU A 47 0.22 14.32 5.94
C LEU A 47 1.35 14.99 5.14
N CYS A 48 1.87 14.33 4.10
CA CYS A 48 2.82 14.93 3.16
C CYS A 48 2.17 16.04 2.32
N GLU A 49 0.96 15.84 1.78
CA GLU A 49 0.23 16.86 1.02
C GLU A 49 -0.02 18.12 1.86
N LYS A 50 -0.47 17.95 3.12
CA LYS A 50 -0.70 19.07 4.05
C LYS A 50 0.58 19.83 4.38
N LYS A 51 1.71 19.14 4.50
CA LYS A 51 3.02 19.74 4.81
C LYS A 51 3.57 20.57 3.64
N HIS A 52 3.43 20.07 2.41
CA HIS A 52 4.06 20.67 1.23
C HIS A 52 3.12 21.56 0.39
N ARG A 53 1.84 21.71 0.80
CA ARG A 53 0.83 22.60 0.18
C ARG A 53 0.74 22.49 -1.35
N VAL A 54 0.96 21.30 -1.89
CA VAL A 54 0.72 21.05 -3.30
C VAL A 54 -0.78 21.06 -3.53
N ARG A 55 -1.24 21.88 -4.48
CA ARG A 55 -2.67 21.97 -4.81
C ARG A 55 -3.12 20.64 -5.44
N ALA A 56 -4.34 20.22 -5.12
CA ALA A 56 -4.91 18.97 -5.62
C ALA A 56 -5.00 18.89 -7.17
N ASP A 57 -4.98 20.04 -7.85
CA ASP A 57 -4.97 20.19 -9.31
C ASP A 57 -3.61 19.90 -9.97
N ALA A 58 -2.51 19.88 -9.20
CA ALA A 58 -1.20 19.45 -9.69
C ALA A 58 -1.14 17.94 -9.96
N TRP A 59 -2.08 17.18 -9.40
CA TRP A 59 -2.24 15.76 -9.69
C TRP A 59 -2.91 15.56 -11.03
N LYS A 60 -2.22 14.85 -11.93
CA LYS A 60 -2.74 14.46 -13.23
C LYS A 60 -3.35 13.06 -13.15
N PRO A 61 -4.52 12.80 -13.76
CA PRO A 61 -5.10 11.48 -13.79
C PRO A 61 -4.29 10.54 -14.68
N ILE A 62 -4.22 9.26 -14.30
CA ILE A 62 -3.65 8.21 -15.15
C ILE A 62 -4.81 7.52 -15.88
N PHE A 63 -4.91 7.72 -17.19
CA PHE A 63 -5.95 7.10 -18.02
C PHE A 63 -5.62 5.62 -18.28
N GLY A 64 -6.62 4.74 -18.17
CA GLY A 64 -6.48 3.30 -18.46
C GLY A 64 -6.41 2.36 -17.24
N PHE A 65 -6.51 2.89 -16.00
CA PHE A 65 -6.66 2.08 -14.80
C PHE A 65 -8.14 2.06 -14.36
N ASP A 66 -8.72 0.87 -14.23
CA ASP A 66 -10.12 0.68 -13.83
C ASP A 66 -10.49 1.28 -12.45
N MET A 67 -9.50 1.60 -11.61
CA MET A 67 -9.72 2.10 -10.24
C MET A 67 -9.21 3.53 -9.97
N GLY A 68 -8.83 4.27 -11.01
CA GLY A 68 -8.41 5.68 -10.88
C GLY A 68 -7.00 5.83 -10.30
N GLY A 69 -6.03 6.05 -11.18
CA GLY A 69 -4.66 6.42 -10.79
C GLY A 69 -4.42 7.92 -10.89
N ARG A 70 -3.45 8.43 -10.13
CA ARG A 70 -2.96 9.82 -10.24
C ARG A 70 -1.45 9.89 -10.17
N TYR A 71 -0.86 10.91 -10.79
CA TYR A 71 0.57 11.16 -10.73
C TYR A 71 0.88 12.64 -10.54
N ILE A 72 2.09 12.90 -10.03
CA ILE A 72 2.66 14.24 -9.89
C ILE A 72 4.06 14.27 -10.50
N THR A 73 4.35 15.32 -11.27
CA THR A 73 5.66 15.60 -11.84
C THR A 73 6.42 16.57 -10.91
N GLY A 74 7.71 16.33 -10.71
CA GLY A 74 8.57 17.15 -9.85
C GLY A 74 9.09 18.42 -10.51
N ASP A 75 8.22 19.07 -11.31
CA ASP A 75 8.55 20.24 -12.14
C ASP A 75 8.71 21.52 -11.31
N THR A 76 8.11 21.54 -10.10
CA THR A 76 8.24 22.65 -9.15
C THR A 76 8.94 22.21 -7.86
N PRO A 77 9.60 23.12 -7.12
CA PRO A 77 10.22 22.81 -5.83
C PRO A 77 9.24 22.18 -4.83
N GLU A 78 7.98 22.62 -4.83
CA GLU A 78 6.93 22.10 -3.94
C GLU A 78 6.54 20.67 -4.31
N SER A 79 6.39 20.40 -5.61
CA SER A 79 6.05 19.08 -6.14
C SER A 79 7.17 18.07 -5.86
N ARG A 80 8.43 18.49 -6.04
CA ARG A 80 9.60 17.68 -5.69
C ARG A 80 9.68 17.39 -4.19
N ALA A 81 9.45 18.40 -3.34
CA ALA A 81 9.44 18.21 -1.89
C ALA A 81 8.31 17.27 -1.41
N LEU A 82 7.15 17.28 -2.08
CA LEU A 82 6.08 16.31 -1.83
C LEU A 82 6.51 14.89 -2.23
N ILE A 83 7.09 14.73 -3.43
CA ILE A 83 7.63 13.44 -3.90
C ILE A 83 8.65 12.89 -2.90
N ASP A 84 9.61 13.72 -2.47
CA ASP A 84 10.64 13.34 -1.51
C ASP A 84 10.04 12.94 -0.15
N CYS A 85 8.99 13.62 0.31
CA CYS A 85 8.27 13.23 1.53
C CYS A 85 7.65 11.84 1.41
N ILE A 86 7.01 11.55 0.27
CA ILE A 86 6.33 10.26 0.05
C ILE A 86 7.36 9.15 -0.15
N VAL A 87 8.42 9.38 -0.92
CA VAL A 87 9.53 8.42 -1.12
C VAL A 87 10.24 8.15 0.21
N GLY A 88 10.57 9.19 0.98
CA GLY A 88 11.18 9.06 2.31
C GLY A 88 10.32 8.33 3.34
N SER A 89 9.01 8.19 3.09
CA SER A 89 8.09 7.44 3.95
C SER A 89 8.15 5.92 3.77
N GLN A 90 9.08 5.41 2.96
CA GLN A 90 9.31 3.98 2.63
C GLN A 90 8.14 3.27 1.93
N SER A 91 7.17 4.00 1.40
CA SER A 91 5.98 3.41 0.76
C SER A 91 6.13 3.20 -0.75
N VAL A 92 7.31 3.44 -1.32
CA VAL A 92 7.48 3.63 -2.79
C VAL A 92 8.46 2.63 -3.41
N ARG A 93 8.09 2.08 -4.57
CA ARG A 93 8.95 1.23 -5.40
C ARG A 93 9.67 2.07 -6.47
N HIS A 94 10.96 1.82 -6.65
CA HIS A 94 11.80 2.54 -7.60
C HIS A 94 11.79 1.88 -8.98
N LEU A 95 11.64 2.66 -10.06
CA LEU A 95 11.69 2.18 -11.44
C LEU A 95 12.55 3.10 -12.33
N ASN A 96 13.44 2.51 -13.12
CA ASN A 96 14.41 3.24 -13.94
C ASN A 96 13.82 3.90 -15.21
N ALA A 97 12.56 3.62 -15.55
CA ALA A 97 11.88 4.25 -16.70
C ALA A 97 10.36 4.27 -16.48
N PRO A 98 9.65 5.38 -16.81
CA PRO A 98 8.19 5.44 -16.74
C PRO A 98 7.57 4.33 -17.56
N LYS A 99 6.80 3.44 -16.92
CA LYS A 99 5.92 2.51 -17.62
C LYS A 99 4.55 3.19 -17.77
N TYR A 100 4.23 3.46 -19.04
CA TYR A 100 3.03 4.08 -19.61
C TYR A 100 3.00 5.62 -19.71
N GLY A 101 2.75 6.08 -20.94
CA GLY A 101 2.18 7.39 -21.26
C GLY A 101 3.17 8.53 -21.51
N ASP A 102 4.17 8.70 -20.65
CA ASP A 102 5.15 9.78 -20.81
C ASP A 102 6.49 9.22 -21.29
N ARG A 103 6.93 9.69 -22.47
CA ARG A 103 8.31 9.55 -22.95
C ARG A 103 9.24 9.91 -21.80
N ALA A 104 10.22 9.05 -21.51
CA ALA A 104 11.35 9.28 -20.59
C ALA A 104 11.28 10.67 -19.94
N SER A 105 10.56 10.78 -18.82
CA SER A 105 10.34 12.10 -18.25
C SER A 105 11.71 12.65 -17.89
N ALA A 106 12.04 13.84 -18.38
CA ALA A 106 13.30 14.50 -18.01
C ALA A 106 13.35 14.89 -16.52
N GLN A 107 12.26 14.61 -15.80
CA GLN A 107 11.96 15.10 -14.47
C GLN A 107 11.42 13.94 -13.62
N PRO A 108 11.57 14.00 -12.29
CA PRO A 108 11.07 12.97 -11.41
C PRO A 108 9.54 12.90 -11.43
N VAL A 109 8.99 11.69 -11.38
CA VAL A 109 7.53 11.45 -11.38
C VAL A 109 7.18 10.45 -10.30
N LEU A 110 6.12 10.74 -9.55
CA LEU A 110 5.51 9.78 -8.63
C LEU A 110 4.12 9.41 -9.13
N SER A 111 3.93 8.13 -9.42
CA SER A 111 2.65 7.54 -9.81
C SER A 111 2.05 6.79 -8.64
N ILE A 112 0.75 6.99 -8.43
CA ILE A 112 -0.05 6.35 -7.39
C ILE A 112 -1.26 5.71 -8.04
N THR A 113 -1.35 4.39 -7.94
CA THR A 113 -2.45 3.61 -8.51
C THR A 113 -3.15 2.84 -7.39
N HIS A 114 -4.47 2.85 -7.36
CA HIS A 114 -5.20 1.97 -6.45
C HIS A 114 -5.06 0.53 -6.96
N SER A 115 -4.53 -0.35 -6.10
CA SER A 115 -4.30 -1.74 -6.43
C SER A 115 -5.60 -2.52 -6.26
N ALA A 116 -6.16 -2.99 -7.37
CA ALA A 116 -7.37 -3.81 -7.37
C ALA A 116 -7.21 -5.14 -6.63
N PHE A 117 -5.96 -5.61 -6.44
CA PHE A 117 -5.66 -6.93 -5.89
C PHE A 117 -5.12 -6.89 -4.45
N GLU A 118 -4.50 -5.79 -4.02
CA GLU A 118 -3.81 -5.72 -2.71
C GLU A 118 -4.53 -4.86 -1.65
N ASN A 119 -5.73 -4.32 -1.95
CA ASN A 119 -6.47 -3.40 -1.05
C ASN A 119 -5.55 -2.28 -0.53
N GLY A 120 -4.99 -1.48 -1.44
CA GLY A 120 -3.96 -0.49 -1.11
C GLY A 120 -3.62 0.41 -2.27
N PHE A 121 -2.66 1.32 -2.05
CA PHE A 121 -2.05 2.12 -3.10
C PHE A 121 -0.69 1.52 -3.49
N ASP A 122 -0.51 1.36 -4.79
CA ASP A 122 0.78 1.10 -5.40
C ASP A 122 1.45 2.43 -5.74
N PHE A 123 2.69 2.60 -5.26
CA PHE A 123 3.48 3.80 -5.50
C PHE A 123 4.70 3.43 -6.35
N ALA A 124 4.84 4.11 -7.48
CA ALA A 124 5.98 3.99 -8.37
C ALA A 124 6.67 5.34 -8.52
N TYR A 125 7.96 5.38 -8.22
CA TYR A 125 8.80 6.56 -8.40
C TYR A 125 9.76 6.37 -9.57
N TYR A 126 9.87 7.41 -10.39
CA TYR A 126 10.75 7.52 -11.54
C TYR A 126 11.66 8.72 -11.30
N GLU A 127 12.97 8.54 -11.31
CA GLU A 127 13.93 9.64 -11.09
C GLU A 127 13.94 10.67 -12.21
N GLY A 128 13.53 10.24 -13.40
CA GLY A 128 13.70 10.99 -14.64
C GLY A 128 15.13 10.94 -15.15
N ASP A 129 15.30 11.09 -16.45
CA ASP A 129 16.62 11.14 -17.10
C ASP A 129 16.92 12.61 -17.45
N PRO A 130 17.87 13.28 -16.79
CA PRO A 130 18.14 14.70 -17.06
C PRO A 130 18.65 14.98 -18.49
N GLY A 131 19.04 13.95 -19.26
CA GLY A 131 19.62 14.09 -20.60
C GLY A 131 21.10 14.45 -20.59
#